data_AF-W4AZ74-F1
#
_entry.id   AF-W4AZ74-F1
#
_cell.length_a   1.000
_cell.length_b   1.000
_cell.length_c   1.000
_cell.angle_alpha   90.00
_cell.angle_beta   90.00
_cell.angle_gamma   90.00
#
_symmetry.space_group_name_H-M   'P 1'
#
loop_
_entity.id
_entity.type
_entity.pdbx_description
1 polymer ?
#
loop_
_entity_poly.entity_id
_entity_poly.type
_entity_poly.pdbx_seq_one_letter_code
_entity_poly.pdbx_strand_id
1 'polypeptide(L)'
;MTLGIGNYTLSQLNANGIPNDWMSSLKVPSGWTVEVYENDNFGGTKWTFTSDSSWVGNTINDKMSSVKIYTGSPSPIVTKPAEVPSHIWTYVMNADNAYGKGGDFALLLSAVIKKESSFGAGLPGSPSAGDGLMQVEPNTRNAYLSQFSSKFGRAYNHSSEQDQVYLGALILNEKITKFGNIYNGLLHYNGGDNWYPGATDSYGRPILADQYADAVYATYKGYGGKN
;
A
#
# COMPACT_ATOMS: atom_id res chain seq x y z
N MET A 1 25.65 16.03 -10.97
CA MET A 1 24.90 14.95 -11.63
C MET A 1 23.46 14.94 -11.14
N THR A 2 22.52 14.48 -11.97
CA THR A 2 21.10 14.39 -11.60
C THR A 2 20.59 13.01 -12.01
N LEU A 3 19.92 12.32 -11.08
CA LEU A 3 19.23 11.07 -11.32
C LEU A 3 17.73 11.28 -11.16
N GLY A 4 16.94 10.53 -11.93
CA GLY A 4 15.48 10.47 -11.76
C GLY A 4 15.07 9.42 -10.74
N ILE A 5 13.77 9.19 -10.63
CA ILE A 5 13.22 8.01 -9.95
C ILE A 5 13.76 6.76 -10.63
N GLY A 6 14.24 5.80 -9.84
CA GLY A 6 14.81 4.56 -10.36
C GLY A 6 15.75 3.86 -9.39
N ASN A 7 16.19 2.69 -9.82
CA ASN A 7 17.18 1.88 -9.12
C ASN A 7 18.46 1.88 -9.95
N TYR A 8 19.58 2.27 -9.35
CA TYR A 8 20.86 2.42 -10.02
C TYR A 8 21.92 1.54 -9.34
N THR A 9 22.39 0.52 -10.04
CA THR A 9 23.61 -0.23 -9.70
C THR A 9 24.84 0.61 -10.00
N LEU A 10 26.02 0.18 -9.54
CA LEU A 10 27.29 0.86 -9.79
C LEU A 10 27.54 1.09 -11.28
N SER A 11 27.27 0.09 -12.12
CA SER A 11 27.41 0.23 -13.57
C SER A 11 26.50 1.34 -14.14
N GLN A 12 25.27 1.45 -13.64
CA GLN A 12 24.32 2.49 -14.06
C GLN A 12 24.71 3.87 -13.51
N LEU A 13 25.24 3.95 -12.29
CA LEU A 13 25.80 5.19 -11.72
C LEU A 13 26.96 5.71 -12.57
N ASN A 14 27.92 4.83 -12.89
CA ASN A 14 29.05 5.15 -13.74
C ASN A 14 28.61 5.61 -15.14
N ALA A 15 27.59 4.98 -15.71
CA ALA A 15 27.00 5.41 -16.99
C ALA A 15 26.35 6.79 -16.94
N ASN A 16 25.89 7.22 -15.76
CA ASN A 16 25.42 8.59 -15.48
C ASN A 16 26.54 9.52 -14.98
N GLY A 17 27.80 9.07 -15.06
CA GLY A 17 29.00 9.81 -14.67
C GLY A 17 29.16 10.03 -13.16
N ILE A 18 28.50 9.23 -12.33
CA ILE A 18 28.66 9.23 -10.87
C ILE A 18 29.65 8.10 -10.52
N PRO A 19 30.87 8.42 -10.08
CA PRO A 19 31.85 7.40 -9.70
C PRO A 19 31.45 6.62 -8.44
N ASN A 20 32.01 5.42 -8.28
CA ASN A 20 31.94 4.68 -7.01
C ASN A 20 32.49 5.54 -5.87
N ASP A 21 31.93 5.39 -4.67
CA ASP A 21 32.54 5.92 -3.45
C ASP A 21 32.90 7.41 -3.54
N TRP A 22 31.97 8.21 -4.10
CA TRP A 22 32.24 9.61 -4.45
C TRP A 22 31.24 10.62 -3.87
N MET A 23 30.09 10.14 -3.42
CA MET A 23 29.01 11.04 -2.99
C MET A 23 29.28 11.58 -1.59
N SER A 24 29.46 12.91 -1.51
CA SER A 24 29.64 13.67 -0.25
C SER A 24 28.43 14.53 0.13
N SER A 25 27.52 14.79 -0.82
CA SER A 25 26.33 15.64 -0.63
C SER A 25 25.25 15.26 -1.65
N LEU A 26 24.00 15.62 -1.35
CA LEU A 26 22.87 15.43 -2.26
C LEU A 26 21.76 16.47 -2.05
N LYS A 27 20.98 16.69 -3.09
CA LYS A 27 19.71 17.43 -3.03
C LYS A 27 18.56 16.46 -3.27
N VAL A 28 17.52 16.55 -2.44
CA VAL A 28 16.34 15.69 -2.47
C VAL A 28 15.10 16.58 -2.55
N PRO A 29 14.38 16.59 -3.68
CA PRO A 29 13.12 17.31 -3.79
C PRO A 29 12.14 16.89 -2.70
N SER A 30 11.29 17.82 -2.25
CA SER A 30 10.26 17.51 -1.26
C SER A 30 9.38 16.34 -1.72
N GLY A 31 9.15 15.38 -0.82
CA GLY A 31 8.37 14.18 -1.11
C GLY A 31 9.15 13.07 -1.83
N TRP A 32 10.48 13.15 -1.90
CA TRP A 32 11.34 12.08 -2.43
C TRP A 32 12.13 11.39 -1.33
N THR A 33 12.50 10.15 -1.58
CA THR A 33 13.41 9.35 -0.76
C THR A 33 14.54 8.81 -1.60
N VAL A 34 15.74 8.92 -1.05
CA VAL A 34 16.98 8.37 -1.61
C VAL A 34 17.55 7.37 -0.61
N GLU A 35 17.56 6.09 -0.99
CA GLU A 35 18.25 5.03 -0.25
C GLU A 35 19.61 4.78 -0.87
N VAL A 36 20.66 5.15 -0.14
CA VAL A 36 22.07 4.98 -0.51
C VAL A 36 22.60 3.69 0.10
N TYR A 37 23.32 2.90 -0.68
CA TYR A 37 23.86 1.61 -0.27
C TYR A 37 25.39 1.58 -0.40
N GLU A 38 26.03 1.03 0.63
CA GLU A 38 27.49 0.88 0.71
C GLU A 38 28.05 -0.04 -0.37
N ASN A 39 27.32 -1.09 -0.74
CA ASN A 39 27.75 -2.05 -1.76
C ASN A 39 26.87 -1.97 -3.02
N ASP A 40 27.41 -2.47 -4.13
CA ASP A 40 26.65 -2.59 -5.37
C ASP A 40 25.44 -3.54 -5.20
N ASN A 41 24.49 -3.47 -6.14
CA ASN A 41 23.26 -4.26 -6.16
C ASN A 41 22.43 -4.16 -4.87
N PHE A 42 22.42 -2.95 -4.26
CA PHE A 42 21.63 -2.60 -3.07
C PHE A 42 21.99 -3.43 -1.82
N GLY A 43 23.27 -3.82 -1.70
CA GLY A 43 23.81 -4.54 -0.55
C GLY A 43 24.50 -3.65 0.47
N GLY A 44 24.95 -4.26 1.57
CA GLY A 44 25.72 -3.56 2.61
C GLY A 44 24.87 -2.62 3.47
N THR A 45 25.53 -1.66 4.10
CA THR A 45 24.85 -0.66 4.94
C THR A 45 23.95 0.23 4.08
N LYS A 46 22.73 0.47 4.56
CA LYS A 46 21.76 1.38 3.92
C LYS A 46 21.63 2.67 4.72
N TRP A 47 21.70 3.79 4.04
CA TRP A 47 21.35 5.11 4.58
C TRP A 47 20.23 5.73 3.78
N THR A 48 19.43 6.57 4.42
CA THR A 48 18.21 7.11 3.82
C THR A 48 18.15 8.62 3.99
N PHE A 49 17.82 9.30 2.90
CA PHE A 49 17.68 10.76 2.85
C PHE A 49 16.31 11.14 2.30
N THR A 50 15.64 12.07 2.98
CA THR A 50 14.32 12.62 2.60
C THR A 50 14.36 14.14 2.42
N SER A 51 15.53 14.75 2.56
CA SER A 51 15.79 16.17 2.39
C SER A 51 17.21 16.37 1.90
N ASP A 52 17.50 17.58 1.42
CA ASP A 52 18.86 17.99 1.08
C ASP A 52 19.84 17.71 2.22
N SER A 53 21.06 17.32 1.85
CA SER A 53 22.19 17.22 2.76
C SER A 53 23.43 17.79 2.09
N SER A 54 23.90 18.94 2.60
CA SER A 54 25.15 19.56 2.16
C SER A 54 26.39 18.75 2.57
N TRP A 55 26.23 17.82 3.52
CA TRP A 55 27.27 16.90 3.97
C TRP A 55 26.64 15.63 4.53
N VAL A 56 26.92 14.48 3.92
CA VAL A 56 26.30 13.20 4.32
C VAL A 56 26.85 12.60 5.61
N GLY A 57 27.93 13.15 6.15
CA GLY A 57 28.55 12.65 7.37
C GLY A 57 29.66 11.62 7.11
N ASN A 58 30.58 11.52 8.06
CA ASN A 58 31.80 10.69 7.93
C ASN A 58 31.52 9.20 7.70
N THR A 59 30.37 8.70 8.17
CA THR A 59 30.00 7.28 8.05
C THR A 59 29.52 6.90 6.65
N ILE A 60 29.03 7.88 5.86
CA ILE A 60 28.38 7.69 4.55
C ILE A 60 29.25 8.23 3.42
N ASN A 61 30.03 9.28 3.71
CA ASN A 61 30.84 9.97 2.72
C ASN A 61 31.71 8.99 1.93
N ASP A 62 31.69 9.11 0.61
CA ASP A 62 32.53 8.33 -0.28
C ASP A 62 32.33 6.81 -0.13
N LYS A 63 31.07 6.39 0.04
CA LYS A 63 30.69 4.96 0.14
C LYS A 63 29.53 4.52 -0.74
N MET A 64 28.94 5.42 -1.52
CA MET A 64 27.80 5.04 -2.35
C MET A 64 28.25 4.16 -3.52
N SER A 65 27.80 2.90 -3.53
CA SER A 65 28.01 1.96 -4.63
C SER A 65 26.70 1.63 -5.39
N SER A 66 25.53 1.84 -4.77
CA SER A 66 24.24 1.77 -5.46
C SER A 66 23.18 2.64 -4.76
N VAL A 67 22.10 3.00 -5.47
CA VAL A 67 21.07 3.90 -4.94
C VAL A 67 19.68 3.57 -5.48
N LYS A 68 18.67 3.68 -4.61
CA LYS A 68 17.25 3.67 -5.01
C LYS A 68 16.64 5.04 -4.76
N ILE A 69 15.87 5.52 -5.73
CA ILE A 69 15.23 6.83 -5.71
C ILE A 69 13.75 6.63 -6.03
N TYR A 70 12.88 7.10 -5.14
CA TYR A 70 11.43 7.02 -5.29
C TYR A 70 10.73 8.19 -4.60
N THR A 71 9.47 8.43 -4.96
CA THR A 71 8.60 9.40 -4.27
C THR A 71 7.90 8.76 -3.07
N GLY A 72 7.66 9.55 -2.02
CA GLY A 72 7.17 9.11 -0.71
C GLY A 72 8.28 9.13 0.33
N SER A 73 7.93 9.00 1.62
CA SER A 73 8.91 8.72 2.69
C SER A 73 9.47 7.30 2.52
N PRO A 74 10.68 6.96 3.02
CA PRO A 74 11.02 5.56 3.19
C PRO A 74 9.90 4.95 3.99
N SER A 75 9.40 3.79 3.56
CA SER A 75 8.40 3.09 4.32
C SER A 75 8.87 3.11 5.78
N PRO A 76 8.13 3.70 6.73
CA PRO A 76 8.35 3.34 8.13
C PRO A 76 8.43 1.82 8.14
N ILE A 77 9.29 1.23 8.97
CA ILE A 77 9.34 -0.22 9.11
C ILE A 77 7.97 -0.65 9.65
N VAL A 78 7.01 -0.78 8.74
CA VAL A 78 5.69 -1.30 8.97
C VAL A 78 5.93 -2.79 8.92
N THR A 79 6.06 -3.36 10.11
CA THR A 79 6.16 -4.79 10.28
C THR A 79 4.80 -5.40 10.04
N LYS A 80 4.77 -6.49 9.26
CA LYS A 80 3.59 -7.34 9.12
C LYS A 80 3.07 -7.72 10.51
N PRO A 81 1.81 -7.43 10.86
CA PRO A 81 1.22 -7.93 12.10
C PRO A 81 1.34 -9.45 12.18
N ALA A 82 1.59 -10.00 13.37
CA ALA A 82 1.93 -11.42 13.53
C ALA A 82 0.85 -12.35 12.95
N GLU A 83 -0.43 -12.01 13.18
CA GLU A 83 -1.58 -12.80 12.73
C GLU A 83 -1.86 -12.71 11.23
N VAL A 84 -1.35 -11.70 10.52
CA VAL A 84 -1.60 -11.54 9.08
C VAL A 84 -0.77 -12.57 8.32
N PRO A 85 -1.37 -13.47 7.51
CA PRO A 85 -0.60 -14.44 6.73
C PRO A 85 0.36 -13.76 5.74
N SER A 86 1.53 -14.35 5.50
CA SER A 86 2.56 -13.73 4.65
C SER A 86 2.13 -13.50 3.19
N HIS A 87 1.27 -14.36 2.64
CA HIS A 87 0.74 -14.17 1.29
C HIS A 87 -0.25 -12.99 1.24
N ILE A 88 -1.11 -12.84 2.25
CA ILE A 88 -1.98 -11.66 2.38
C ILE A 88 -1.13 -10.39 2.52
N TRP A 89 -0.10 -10.42 3.37
CA TRP A 89 0.82 -9.30 3.53
C TRP A 89 1.45 -8.87 2.21
N THR A 90 1.84 -9.84 1.39
CA THR A 90 2.37 -9.58 0.04
C THR A 90 1.32 -8.87 -0.81
N TYR A 91 0.07 -9.32 -0.82
CA TYR A 91 -0.99 -8.70 -1.61
C TYR A 91 -1.29 -7.27 -1.19
N VAL A 92 -1.37 -7.01 0.12
CA VAL A 92 -1.67 -5.67 0.64
C VAL A 92 -0.50 -4.71 0.51
N MET A 93 0.75 -5.18 0.60
CA MET A 93 1.93 -4.35 0.32
C MET A 93 2.03 -3.98 -1.15
N ASN A 94 1.70 -4.91 -2.06
CA ASN A 94 1.60 -4.59 -3.48
C ASN A 94 0.53 -3.53 -3.76
N ALA A 95 -0.63 -3.63 -3.12
CA ALA A 95 -1.67 -2.60 -3.18
C ALA A 95 -1.20 -1.27 -2.59
N ASP A 96 -0.58 -1.26 -1.41
CA ASP A 96 -0.01 -0.06 -0.78
C ASP A 96 0.99 0.66 -1.70
N ASN A 97 1.93 -0.10 -2.27
CA ASN A 97 2.94 0.43 -3.19
C ASN A 97 2.31 1.09 -4.42
N ALA A 98 1.20 0.53 -4.94
CA ALA A 98 0.48 1.13 -6.07
C ALA A 98 -0.19 2.49 -5.73
N TYR A 99 -0.33 2.82 -4.44
CA TYR A 99 -0.84 4.11 -3.95
C TYR A 99 0.24 4.96 -3.25
N GLY A 100 1.48 4.48 -3.15
CA GLY A 100 2.59 5.19 -2.50
C GLY A 100 2.32 5.52 -1.02
N LYS A 101 1.70 4.59 -0.27
CA LYS A 101 1.23 4.85 1.10
C LYS A 101 2.21 4.43 2.21
N GLY A 102 3.38 3.90 1.84
CA GLY A 102 4.49 3.65 2.77
C GLY A 102 4.21 2.55 3.79
N GLY A 103 3.34 1.59 3.48
CA GLY A 103 2.94 0.46 4.32
C GLY A 103 1.73 0.72 5.22
N ASP A 104 1.35 1.98 5.46
CA ASP A 104 0.21 2.30 6.33
C ASP A 104 -1.12 1.81 5.74
N PHE A 105 -1.26 1.88 4.41
CA PHE A 105 -2.46 1.35 3.74
C PHE A 105 -2.46 -0.17 3.74
N ALA A 106 -1.30 -0.83 3.71
CA ALA A 106 -1.22 -2.28 3.89
C ALA A 106 -1.77 -2.74 5.26
N LEU A 107 -1.55 -1.97 6.33
CA LEU A 107 -2.15 -2.25 7.64
C LEU A 107 -3.67 -2.10 7.60
N LEU A 108 -4.18 -1.04 6.97
CA LEU A 108 -5.62 -0.82 6.84
C LEU A 108 -6.28 -1.94 6.03
N LEU A 109 -5.71 -2.29 4.88
CA LEU A 109 -6.20 -3.39 4.04
C LEU A 109 -6.14 -4.74 4.76
N SER A 110 -5.11 -4.97 5.58
CA SER A 110 -5.04 -6.18 6.43
C SER A 110 -6.21 -6.24 7.41
N ALA A 111 -6.57 -5.12 8.04
CA ALA A 111 -7.70 -5.02 8.97
C ALA A 111 -9.04 -5.25 8.25
N VAL A 112 -9.20 -4.69 7.03
CA VAL A 112 -10.37 -4.94 6.19
C VAL A 112 -10.49 -6.42 5.83
N ILE A 113 -9.43 -7.04 5.29
CA ILE A 113 -9.46 -8.48 4.91
C ILE A 113 -9.74 -9.37 6.13
N LYS A 114 -9.20 -9.03 7.30
CA LYS A 114 -9.51 -9.73 8.55
C LYS A 114 -11.01 -9.69 8.84
N LYS A 115 -11.63 -8.51 8.74
CA LYS A 115 -13.06 -8.33 9.02
C LYS A 115 -13.96 -8.99 7.98
N GLU A 116 -13.59 -8.91 6.70
CA GLU A 116 -14.41 -9.37 5.58
C GLU A 116 -14.41 -10.90 5.46
N SER A 117 -13.23 -11.51 5.56
CA SER A 117 -13.06 -12.92 5.19
C SER A 117 -12.24 -13.71 6.19
N SER A 118 -11.79 -13.11 7.30
CA SER A 118 -10.81 -13.72 8.21
C SER A 118 -9.60 -14.25 7.44
N PHE A 119 -9.07 -13.44 6.52
CA PHE A 119 -7.98 -13.83 5.62
C PHE A 119 -8.33 -15.04 4.73
N GLY A 120 -9.58 -15.14 4.30
CA GLY A 120 -10.15 -16.25 3.50
C GLY A 120 -10.71 -17.40 4.33
N ALA A 121 -10.31 -17.56 5.60
CA ALA A 121 -10.75 -18.68 6.45
C ALA A 121 -12.24 -18.63 6.83
N GLY A 122 -12.86 -17.45 6.76
CA GLY A 122 -14.28 -17.22 7.08
C GLY A 122 -15.23 -17.35 5.88
N LEU A 123 -14.73 -17.65 4.69
CA LEU A 123 -15.55 -17.78 3.48
C LEU A 123 -16.41 -19.06 3.44
N PRO A 124 -15.93 -20.25 3.86
CA PRO A 124 -16.71 -21.49 3.73
C PRO A 124 -18.10 -21.40 4.38
N GLY A 125 -19.14 -21.70 3.62
CA GLY A 125 -20.54 -21.70 4.09
C GLY A 125 -21.25 -20.34 4.02
N SER A 126 -20.54 -19.25 3.70
CA SER A 126 -21.16 -17.93 3.47
C SER A 126 -21.84 -17.85 2.10
N PRO A 127 -23.03 -17.22 1.98
CA PRO A 127 -23.65 -16.95 0.68
C PRO A 127 -22.80 -16.02 -0.21
N SER A 128 -21.93 -15.21 0.41
CA SER A 128 -21.04 -14.28 -0.27
C SER A 128 -19.60 -14.79 -0.39
N ALA A 129 -19.36 -16.09 -0.18
CA ALA A 129 -18.02 -16.71 -0.23
C ALA A 129 -17.31 -16.46 -1.57
N GLY A 130 -18.08 -16.40 -2.65
CA GLY A 130 -17.60 -16.14 -4.00
C GLY A 130 -17.19 -14.69 -4.27
N ASP A 131 -17.23 -13.78 -3.29
CA ASP A 131 -16.76 -12.40 -3.44
C ASP A 131 -15.29 -12.20 -3.04
N GLY A 132 -14.69 -13.23 -2.43
CA GLY A 132 -13.25 -13.30 -2.16
C GLY A 132 -12.78 -12.45 -0.98
N LEU A 133 -11.47 -12.20 -0.92
CA LEU A 133 -10.78 -11.73 0.29
C LEU A 133 -11.32 -10.42 0.89
N MET A 134 -11.79 -9.50 0.04
CA MET A 134 -12.28 -8.18 0.43
C MET A 134 -13.80 -8.03 0.24
N GLN A 135 -14.52 -9.13 -0.05
CA GLN A 135 -15.98 -9.19 -0.14
C GLN A 135 -16.62 -8.12 -1.04
N VAL A 136 -15.95 -7.73 -2.14
CA VAL A 136 -16.50 -6.76 -3.09
C VAL A 136 -17.60 -7.44 -3.90
N GLU A 137 -18.86 -7.06 -3.71
CA GLU A 137 -20.03 -7.68 -4.38
C GLU A 137 -19.97 -7.62 -5.93
N PRO A 138 -20.62 -8.56 -6.64
CA PRO A 138 -20.50 -8.68 -8.10
C PRO A 138 -20.86 -7.41 -8.89
N ASN A 139 -21.93 -6.72 -8.50
CA ASN A 139 -22.36 -5.48 -9.16
C ASN A 139 -21.32 -4.37 -8.97
N THR A 140 -20.76 -4.27 -7.77
CA THR A 140 -19.67 -3.34 -7.47
C THR A 140 -18.43 -3.69 -8.28
N ARG A 141 -18.04 -4.98 -8.39
CA ARG A 141 -16.90 -5.38 -9.23
C ARG A 141 -17.08 -4.94 -10.68
N ASN A 142 -18.27 -5.19 -11.24
CA ASN A 142 -18.60 -4.81 -12.61
C ASN A 142 -18.53 -3.29 -12.84
N ALA A 143 -18.97 -2.49 -11.87
CA ALA A 143 -18.94 -1.03 -11.95
C ALA A 143 -17.52 -0.43 -11.92
N TYR A 144 -16.52 -1.18 -11.46
CA TYR A 144 -15.14 -0.69 -11.30
C TYR A 144 -14.14 -1.29 -12.30
N LEU A 145 -14.57 -2.14 -13.25
CA LEU A 145 -13.66 -2.81 -14.20
C LEU A 145 -12.82 -1.82 -15.03
N SER A 146 -13.41 -0.69 -15.42
CA SER A 146 -12.71 0.34 -16.21
C SER A 146 -11.66 1.07 -15.38
N GLN A 147 -12.01 1.47 -14.15
CA GLN A 147 -11.09 2.13 -13.22
C GLN A 147 -9.95 1.18 -12.82
N PHE A 148 -10.26 -0.10 -12.58
CA PHE A 148 -9.25 -1.12 -12.31
C PHE A 148 -8.24 -1.22 -13.46
N SER A 149 -8.74 -1.35 -14.69
CA SER A 149 -7.88 -1.47 -15.87
C SER A 149 -7.02 -0.23 -16.07
N SER A 150 -7.59 0.96 -15.87
CA SER A 150 -6.85 2.22 -15.94
C SER A 150 -5.78 2.34 -14.86
N LYS A 151 -6.03 1.85 -13.64
CA LYS A 151 -5.10 1.96 -12.50
C LYS A 151 -3.96 0.95 -12.56
N PHE A 152 -4.27 -0.29 -12.95
CA PHE A 152 -3.35 -1.42 -12.84
C PHE A 152 -2.86 -1.97 -14.20
N GLY A 153 -3.26 -1.33 -15.30
CA GLY A 153 -2.75 -1.64 -16.65
C GLY A 153 -3.20 -2.99 -17.22
N ARG A 154 -4.21 -3.63 -16.63
CA ARG A 154 -4.73 -4.94 -17.04
C ARG A 154 -6.18 -5.13 -16.65
N ALA A 155 -6.89 -6.03 -17.33
CA ALA A 155 -8.24 -6.42 -16.96
C ALA A 155 -8.26 -7.12 -15.58
N TYR A 156 -9.34 -6.92 -14.83
CA TYR A 156 -9.57 -7.56 -13.54
C TYR A 156 -9.78 -9.07 -13.70
N ASN A 157 -9.00 -9.89 -12.98
CA ASN A 157 -9.19 -11.33 -12.89
C ASN A 157 -9.68 -11.73 -11.48
N HIS A 158 -10.97 -12.06 -11.35
CA HIS A 158 -11.55 -12.41 -10.07
C HIS A 158 -10.95 -13.68 -9.42
N SER A 159 -10.39 -14.60 -10.22
CA SER A 159 -9.71 -15.80 -9.70
C SER A 159 -8.32 -15.48 -9.10
N SER A 160 -7.80 -14.27 -9.29
CA SER A 160 -6.57 -13.81 -8.67
C SER A 160 -6.87 -13.09 -7.35
N GLU A 161 -6.44 -13.68 -6.24
CA GLU A 161 -6.54 -13.05 -4.91
C GLU A 161 -5.85 -11.68 -4.87
N GLN A 162 -4.71 -11.53 -5.56
CA GLN A 162 -4.03 -10.24 -5.68
C GLN A 162 -4.92 -9.20 -6.37
N ASP A 163 -5.66 -9.56 -7.42
CA ASP A 163 -6.58 -8.65 -8.08
C ASP A 163 -7.79 -8.34 -7.20
N GLN A 164 -8.31 -9.31 -6.43
CA GLN A 164 -9.36 -9.06 -5.44
C GLN A 164 -8.91 -7.97 -4.44
N VAL A 165 -7.68 -8.06 -3.93
CA VAL A 165 -7.11 -7.05 -3.02
C VAL A 165 -6.90 -5.72 -3.73
N TYR A 166 -6.39 -5.70 -4.96
CA TYR A 166 -6.23 -4.46 -5.73
C TYR A 166 -7.56 -3.74 -5.99
N LEU A 167 -8.62 -4.48 -6.30
CA LEU A 167 -9.94 -3.92 -6.53
C LEU A 167 -10.54 -3.34 -5.25
N GLY A 168 -10.50 -4.08 -4.14
CA GLY A 168 -10.95 -3.58 -2.84
C GLY A 168 -10.14 -2.36 -2.38
N ALA A 169 -8.83 -2.36 -2.59
CA ALA A 169 -7.96 -1.21 -2.31
C ALA A 169 -8.31 0.01 -3.16
N LEU A 170 -8.65 -0.18 -4.44
CA LEU A 170 -9.08 0.90 -5.32
C LEU A 170 -10.38 1.54 -4.83
N ILE A 171 -11.38 0.72 -4.51
CA ILE A 171 -12.67 1.21 -4.00
C ILE A 171 -12.47 1.92 -2.67
N LEU A 172 -11.76 1.30 -1.71
CA LEU A 172 -11.54 1.89 -0.39
C LEU A 172 -10.78 3.23 -0.48
N ASN A 173 -9.72 3.31 -1.30
CA ASN A 173 -8.99 4.57 -1.48
C ASN A 173 -9.89 5.66 -2.10
N GLU A 174 -10.77 5.31 -3.04
CA GLU A 174 -11.79 6.25 -3.56
C GLU A 174 -12.70 6.75 -2.44
N LYS A 175 -13.24 5.85 -1.59
CA LYS A 175 -14.12 6.23 -0.48
C LYS A 175 -13.42 7.11 0.54
N ILE A 176 -12.19 6.78 0.92
CA ILE A 176 -11.40 7.62 1.84
C ILE A 176 -11.19 9.01 1.26
N THR A 177 -10.87 9.10 -0.04
CA THR A 177 -10.66 10.39 -0.72
C THR A 177 -11.96 11.19 -0.82
N LYS A 178 -13.07 10.54 -1.19
CA LYS A 178 -14.39 11.16 -1.38
C LYS A 178 -15.00 11.65 -0.07
N PHE A 179 -14.85 10.88 1.01
CA PHE A 179 -15.50 11.15 2.29
C PHE A 179 -14.54 11.68 3.37
N GLY A 180 -13.31 12.00 2.98
CA GLY A 180 -12.37 12.87 3.70
C GLY A 180 -11.50 12.21 4.77
N ASN A 181 -11.85 11.03 5.28
CA ASN A 181 -11.05 10.32 6.27
C ASN A 181 -11.23 8.80 6.20
N ILE A 182 -10.37 8.07 6.92
CA ILE A 182 -10.37 6.60 6.94
C ILE A 182 -11.70 6.05 7.46
N TYR A 183 -12.22 6.62 8.55
CA TYR A 183 -13.44 6.14 9.18
C TYR A 183 -14.64 6.19 8.22
N ASN A 184 -14.88 7.35 7.60
CA ASN A 184 -15.95 7.51 6.63
C ASN A 184 -15.70 6.68 5.37
N GLY A 185 -14.43 6.53 4.97
CA GLY A 185 -14.05 5.64 3.88
C GLY A 185 -14.45 4.18 4.13
N LEU A 186 -14.21 3.66 5.34
CA LEU A 186 -14.62 2.32 5.76
C LEU A 186 -16.14 2.18 5.84
N LEU A 187 -16.83 3.18 6.41
CA LEU A 187 -18.29 3.21 6.51
C LEU A 187 -18.92 3.10 5.11
N HIS A 188 -18.47 3.91 4.16
CA HIS A 188 -19.00 3.90 2.79
C HIS A 188 -18.44 2.78 1.91
N TYR A 189 -17.31 2.16 2.29
CA TYR A 189 -16.85 0.92 1.67
C TYR A 189 -17.82 -0.23 1.98
N ASN A 190 -18.22 -0.38 3.24
CA ASN A 190 -19.15 -1.43 3.65
C ASN A 190 -20.61 -1.13 3.28
N GLY A 191 -21.08 0.10 3.49
CA GLY A 191 -22.48 0.46 3.30
C GLY A 191 -22.84 1.12 1.98
N GLY A 192 -21.85 1.47 1.16
CA GLY A 192 -22.05 2.28 -0.03
C GLY A 192 -22.28 3.77 0.28
N ASP A 193 -22.30 4.58 -0.78
CA ASP A 193 -22.31 6.04 -0.68
C ASP A 193 -23.59 6.61 -0.05
N ASN A 194 -24.71 5.88 -0.14
CA ASN A 194 -26.03 6.30 0.35
C ASN A 194 -26.52 5.47 1.55
N TRP A 195 -25.58 4.90 2.33
CA TRP A 195 -25.93 4.08 3.48
C TRP A 195 -26.81 4.82 4.50
N TYR A 196 -27.73 4.08 5.13
CA TYR A 196 -28.53 4.53 6.27
C TYR A 196 -28.74 3.35 7.24
N PRO A 197 -28.97 3.60 8.55
CA PRO A 197 -29.25 2.54 9.52
C PRO A 197 -30.47 1.69 9.11
N GLY A 198 -30.27 0.38 8.98
CA GLY A 198 -31.29 -0.57 8.52
C GLY A 198 -31.24 -0.90 7.02
N ALA A 199 -30.27 -0.35 6.26
CA ALA A 199 -29.99 -0.79 4.90
C ALA A 199 -29.58 -2.27 4.86
N THR A 200 -29.84 -2.94 3.73
CA THR A 200 -29.48 -4.34 3.50
C THR A 200 -28.56 -4.49 2.29
N ASP A 201 -27.70 -5.50 2.31
CA ASP A 201 -26.81 -5.83 1.19
C ASP A 201 -27.53 -6.63 0.09
N SER A 202 -26.81 -6.99 -0.97
CA SER A 202 -27.38 -7.74 -2.11
C SER A 202 -27.87 -9.16 -1.75
N TYR A 203 -27.48 -9.66 -0.57
CA TYR A 203 -27.88 -10.95 -0.01
C TYR A 203 -29.03 -10.81 1.01
N GLY A 204 -29.58 -9.60 1.21
CA GLY A 204 -30.65 -9.32 2.15
C GLY A 204 -30.20 -9.29 3.62
N ARG A 205 -28.89 -9.20 3.90
CA ARG A 205 -28.36 -9.12 5.25
C ARG A 205 -28.31 -7.65 5.70
N PRO A 206 -28.56 -7.33 6.99
CA PRO A 206 -28.40 -5.98 7.50
C PRO A 206 -26.96 -5.47 7.36
N ILE A 207 -26.80 -4.25 6.89
CA ILE A 207 -25.50 -3.55 6.81
C ILE A 207 -25.32 -2.70 8.07
N LEU A 208 -24.38 -3.10 8.93
CA LEU A 208 -23.99 -2.37 10.13
C LEU A 208 -22.69 -1.59 9.88
N ALA A 209 -22.74 -0.59 8.98
CA ALA A 209 -21.56 0.06 8.44
C ALA A 209 -20.78 0.88 9.49
N ASP A 210 -21.47 1.47 10.46
CA ASP A 210 -20.90 2.14 11.63
C ASP A 210 -20.09 1.15 12.48
N GLN A 211 -20.69 0.02 12.85
CA GLN A 211 -20.02 -1.04 13.64
C GLN A 211 -18.86 -1.67 12.87
N TYR A 212 -18.99 -1.79 11.55
CA TYR A 212 -17.91 -2.22 10.68
C TYR A 212 -16.74 -1.24 10.74
N ALA A 213 -16.99 0.05 10.54
CA ALA A 213 -15.96 1.08 10.53
C ALA A 213 -15.24 1.15 11.89
N ASP A 214 -15.98 1.10 12.99
CA ASP A 214 -15.42 1.05 14.36
C ASP A 214 -14.46 -0.14 14.53
N ALA A 215 -14.91 -1.36 14.18
CA ALA A 215 -14.14 -2.58 14.37
C ALA A 215 -12.87 -2.62 13.49
N VAL A 216 -12.99 -2.20 12.23
CA VAL A 216 -11.85 -2.18 11.29
C VAL A 216 -10.86 -1.10 11.69
N TYR A 217 -11.33 0.10 12.03
CA TYR A 217 -10.46 1.20 12.44
C TYR A 217 -9.69 0.87 13.74
N ALA A 218 -10.35 0.24 14.71
CA ALA A 218 -9.70 -0.24 15.93
C ALA A 218 -8.60 -1.28 15.62
N THR A 219 -8.88 -2.24 14.73
CA THR A 219 -7.89 -3.23 14.30
C THR A 219 -6.70 -2.57 13.59
N TYR A 220 -6.97 -1.63 12.68
CA TYR A 220 -5.95 -0.85 11.98
C TYR A 220 -5.04 -0.09 12.95
N LYS A 221 -5.60 0.57 13.97
CA LYS A 221 -4.82 1.22 15.03
C LYS A 221 -4.01 0.21 15.86
N GLY A 222 -4.57 -0.95 16.17
CA GLY A 222 -3.86 -2.05 16.84
C GLY A 222 -2.67 -2.59 16.03
N TYR A 223 -2.72 -2.50 14.71
CA TYR A 223 -1.61 -2.83 13.81
C TYR A 223 -0.54 -1.72 13.70
N GLY A 224 -0.71 -0.60 14.39
CA GLY A 224 0.22 0.54 14.35
C GLY A 224 -0.10 1.59 13.28
N GLY A 225 -1.32 1.58 12.73
CA GLY A 225 -1.79 2.55 11.75
C GLY A 225 -1.76 4.00 12.24
N LYS A 226 -1.21 4.92 11.45
CA LYS A 226 -0.91 6.30 11.88
C LYS A 226 -1.92 7.35 11.43
N ASN A 227 -2.60 7.14 10.32
CA ASN A 227 -3.51 8.10 9.69
C ASN A 227 -4.97 8.00 10.18
#